data_AF-A0A0B1Z7L8-F1
#
_entry.id   AF-A0A0B1Z7L8-F1
#
_cell.length_a   1.000
_cell.length_b   1.000
_cell.length_c   1.000
_cell.angle_alpha   90.00
_cell.angle_beta   90.00
_cell.angle_gamma   90.00
#
_symmetry.space_group_name_H-M   'P 1'
#
loop_
_entity.id
_entity.type
_entity.pdbx_description
1 polymer ?
#
loop_
_entity_poly.entity_id
_entity_poly.type
_entity_poly.pdbx_seq_one_letter_code
_entity_poly.pdbx_strand_id
1 'polypeptide(L)'
;MTLESSAGRSRLSLRKLAPPSLARAREGVIDPAWSRAVVSIKPYPMMACGDELLLYWHGLNNEGEHYRHEVRRFVTQRQVGRSMVFVVREPHIAELDGGSLEISYRVTGKQLPAVLVSQALQLQIGDSAPQLLPLIANDAVGGSLDPGRLAEGTTVTVRPYSNMAAGDRLILLATLDSKPLWRDVLDIEAHAVGNRLSLWIDHADIAPYSGHSLTLSYVVRRGHSVRRAEPLSVWLGPLVRPPLEAPRIPELIEDWLDVEGLQGAATVVIDGVGLEAGELVWLQCNGSYPYVLEREITEATAGQPVVFTVPATYWQAQREQSVRVFYQVERLDEVHQRSADITVQVRARA
;
A
#
# COMPACT_ATOMS: atom_id res chain seq x y z
N MET A 1 48.45 -45.61 -23.46
CA MET A 1 47.79 -44.88 -24.55
C MET A 1 46.40 -45.46 -24.65
N THR A 2 45.29 -44.82 -24.31
CA THR A 2 44.88 -43.41 -24.12
C THR A 2 43.53 -43.51 -23.37
N LEU A 3 43.41 -43.15 -22.08
CA LEU A 3 42.93 -41.89 -21.50
C LEU A 3 41.61 -41.28 -22.06
N GLU A 4 40.69 -41.03 -21.10
CA GLU A 4 39.63 -39.99 -21.02
C GLU A 4 38.35 -40.18 -21.86
N SER A 5 37.12 -39.82 -21.44
CA SER A 5 36.58 -38.89 -20.42
C SER A 5 35.09 -39.27 -20.16
N SER A 6 34.63 -39.54 -18.93
CA SER A 6 34.00 -38.59 -17.99
C SER A 6 32.88 -37.68 -18.56
N ALA A 7 31.64 -37.89 -18.12
CA ALA A 7 30.85 -36.85 -17.43
C ALA A 7 29.48 -37.39 -17.00
N GLY A 8 29.42 -37.96 -15.80
CA GLY A 8 28.16 -38.04 -15.07
C GLY A 8 27.71 -36.64 -14.70
N ARG A 9 26.57 -36.19 -15.23
CA ARG A 9 25.89 -34.96 -14.79
C ARG A 9 25.25 -35.21 -13.42
N SER A 10 26.07 -35.20 -12.38
CA SER A 10 25.60 -35.08 -11.01
C SER A 10 25.05 -33.67 -10.82
N ARG A 11 23.72 -33.55 -10.67
CA ARG A 11 23.04 -32.33 -10.25
C ARG A 11 23.71 -31.82 -8.96
N LEU A 12 24.45 -30.71 -9.03
CA LEU A 12 24.98 -30.02 -7.86
C LEU A 12 23.80 -29.49 -7.05
N SER A 13 23.40 -30.23 -6.02
CA SER A 13 22.62 -29.67 -4.92
C SER A 13 23.51 -28.60 -4.25
N LEU A 14 23.20 -27.32 -4.46
CA LEU A 14 23.76 -26.23 -3.66
C LEU A 14 23.48 -26.56 -2.18
N ARG A 15 24.51 -26.96 -1.43
CA ARG A 15 24.41 -27.12 0.03
C ARG A 15 24.08 -25.74 0.62
N LYS A 16 22.81 -25.50 0.95
CA LYS A 16 22.40 -24.33 1.71
C LYS A 16 23.04 -24.38 3.10
N LEU A 17 23.56 -23.26 3.58
CA LEU A 17 24.12 -23.14 4.92
C LEU A 17 23.01 -23.31 5.97
N ALA A 18 23.40 -23.69 7.19
CA ALA A 18 22.48 -23.75 8.32
C ALA A 18 21.88 -22.36 8.60
N PRO A 19 20.62 -22.28 9.09
CA PRO A 19 20.00 -21.00 9.43
C PRO A 19 20.77 -20.30 10.56
N PRO A 20 20.64 -18.97 10.67
CA PRO A 20 21.11 -18.24 11.84
C PRO A 20 20.36 -18.70 13.09
N SER A 21 20.88 -18.34 14.27
CA SER A 21 20.24 -18.63 15.55
C SER A 21 19.96 -17.36 16.34
N LEU A 22 18.80 -17.31 16.98
CA LEU A 22 18.39 -16.23 17.87
C LEU A 22 17.93 -16.84 19.20
N ALA A 23 18.88 -17.14 20.09
CA ALA A 23 18.63 -17.97 21.28
C ALA A 23 17.59 -17.41 22.26
N ARG A 24 17.34 -16.09 22.25
CA ARG A 24 16.35 -15.45 23.12
C ARG A 24 14.90 -15.69 22.64
N ALA A 25 14.69 -15.97 21.35
CA ALA A 25 13.37 -16.24 20.80
C ALA A 25 12.93 -17.65 21.22
N ARG A 26 12.03 -17.72 22.20
CA ARG A 26 11.44 -18.98 22.65
C ARG A 26 10.25 -19.28 21.75
N GLU A 27 10.12 -20.53 21.34
CA GLU A 27 8.99 -21.01 20.51
C GLU A 27 8.80 -20.26 19.18
N GLY A 28 9.83 -19.55 18.70
CA GLY A 28 9.78 -18.77 17.47
C GLY A 28 9.18 -17.38 17.60
N VAL A 29 8.93 -16.88 18.82
CA VAL A 29 8.36 -15.54 19.07
C VAL A 29 9.43 -14.59 19.61
N ILE A 30 9.44 -13.37 19.09
CA ILE A 30 10.21 -12.22 19.56
C ILE A 30 9.26 -11.25 20.24
N ASP A 31 9.65 -10.71 21.39
CA ASP A 31 8.90 -9.63 22.02
C ASP A 31 9.31 -8.26 21.40
N PRO A 32 8.35 -7.47 20.90
CA PRO A 32 8.60 -6.24 20.15
C PRO A 32 9.30 -5.17 21.01
N ALA A 33 9.17 -5.23 22.34
CA ALA A 33 9.79 -4.28 23.27
C ALA A 33 11.28 -4.55 23.51
N TRP A 34 11.89 -5.52 22.81
CA TRP A 34 13.32 -5.79 22.96
C TRP A 34 14.18 -4.63 22.45
N SER A 35 15.04 -4.10 23.33
CA SER A 35 16.03 -3.08 22.95
C SER A 35 17.02 -3.53 21.86
N ARG A 36 17.26 -4.85 21.75
CA ARG A 36 18.09 -5.47 20.72
C ARG A 36 17.84 -6.98 20.56
N ALA A 37 18.06 -7.48 19.36
CA ALA A 37 18.15 -8.89 19.01
C ALA A 37 19.61 -9.27 18.68
N VAL A 38 20.10 -10.39 19.23
CA VAL A 38 21.48 -10.87 19.02
C VAL A 38 21.46 -12.15 18.21
N VAL A 39 21.76 -12.03 16.91
CA VAL A 39 21.77 -13.14 15.97
C VAL A 39 23.17 -13.75 15.91
N SER A 40 23.27 -15.08 15.99
CA SER A 40 24.53 -15.82 15.91
C SER A 40 24.56 -16.76 14.71
N ILE A 41 25.65 -16.71 13.95
CA ILE A 41 25.94 -17.58 12.81
C ILE A 41 27.15 -18.44 13.19
N LYS A 42 26.98 -19.76 13.14
CA LYS A 42 28.06 -20.73 13.41
C LYS A 42 29.15 -20.66 12.33
N PRO A 43 30.39 -21.09 12.63
CA PRO A 43 31.42 -21.24 11.60
C PRO A 43 30.92 -22.08 10.42
N TYR A 44 31.23 -21.64 9.21
CA TYR A 44 30.84 -22.31 7.96
C TYR A 44 32.06 -22.94 7.27
N PRO A 45 31.86 -23.90 6.34
CA PRO A 45 32.96 -24.53 5.62
C PRO A 45 33.80 -23.50 4.85
N MET A 46 35.12 -23.65 4.91
CA MET A 46 36.09 -22.76 4.24
C MET A 46 36.01 -21.29 4.70
N MET A 47 35.51 -21.03 5.90
CA MET A 47 35.53 -19.70 6.51
C MET A 47 36.95 -19.13 6.54
N ALA A 48 37.14 -17.98 5.90
CA ALA A 48 38.43 -17.34 5.72
C ALA A 48 38.39 -15.87 6.12
N CYS A 49 39.56 -15.32 6.46
CA CYS A 49 39.71 -13.88 6.68
C CYS A 49 39.39 -13.12 5.39
N GLY A 50 38.59 -12.06 5.51
CA GLY A 50 38.12 -11.27 4.38
C GLY A 50 36.79 -11.72 3.77
N ASP A 51 36.21 -12.83 4.22
CA ASP A 51 34.85 -13.19 3.82
C ASP A 51 33.84 -12.13 4.31
N GLU A 52 32.86 -11.82 3.46
CA GLU A 52 31.72 -10.95 3.77
C GLU A 52 30.50 -11.79 4.12
N LEU A 53 29.86 -11.47 5.25
CA LEU A 53 28.54 -11.95 5.62
C LEU A 53 27.55 -10.80 5.52
N LEU A 54 26.47 -11.02 4.78
CA LEU A 54 25.31 -10.14 4.72
C LEU A 54 24.13 -10.84 5.39
N LEU A 55 23.70 -10.30 6.53
CA LEU A 55 22.50 -10.72 7.24
C LEU A 55 21.28 -9.99 6.66
N TYR A 56 20.25 -10.75 6.34
CA TYR A 56 18.93 -10.25 5.96
C TYR A 56 17.99 -10.36 7.16
N TRP A 57 17.38 -9.23 7.52
CA TRP A 57 16.32 -9.10 8.52
C TRP A 57 15.10 -8.58 7.77
N HIS A 58 14.31 -9.50 7.20
CA HIS A 58 13.20 -9.17 6.32
C HIS A 58 11.91 -9.69 6.93
N GLY A 59 10.84 -8.93 6.84
CA GLY A 59 9.59 -9.33 7.47
C GLY A 59 8.38 -8.63 6.88
N LEU A 60 7.24 -8.89 7.51
CA LEU A 60 5.98 -8.19 7.28
C LEU A 60 5.54 -7.55 8.58
N ASN A 61 5.10 -6.30 8.57
CA ASN A 61 4.41 -5.69 9.71
C ASN A 61 2.97 -6.23 9.84
N ASN A 62 2.24 -5.76 10.85
CA ASN A 62 0.84 -6.10 11.08
C ASN A 62 -0.10 -5.65 9.93
N GLU A 63 0.29 -4.68 9.10
CA GLU A 63 -0.42 -4.28 7.88
C GLU A 63 -0.05 -5.12 6.63
N GLY A 64 0.85 -6.10 6.76
CA GLY A 64 1.30 -6.94 5.65
C GLY A 64 2.25 -6.22 4.69
N GLU A 65 2.90 -5.16 5.13
CA GLU A 65 3.90 -4.41 4.37
C GLU A 65 5.30 -4.95 4.64
N HIS A 66 6.15 -4.91 3.62
CA HIS A 66 7.51 -5.42 3.72
C HIS A 66 8.42 -4.46 4.47
N TYR A 67 9.06 -4.98 5.51
CA TYR A 67 10.23 -4.34 6.10
C TYR A 67 11.50 -5.07 5.69
N ARG A 68 12.53 -4.31 5.33
CA ARG A 68 13.85 -4.86 4.97
C ARG A 68 14.96 -4.11 5.67
N HIS A 69 15.75 -4.86 6.43
CA HIS A 69 16.97 -4.39 7.05
C HIS A 69 18.11 -5.36 6.77
N GLU A 70 19.29 -4.82 6.49
CA GLU A 70 20.47 -5.57 6.11
C GLU A 70 21.68 -5.15 6.92
N VAL A 71 22.44 -6.12 7.43
CA VAL A 71 23.67 -5.85 8.18
C VAL A 71 24.85 -6.60 7.56
N ARG A 72 25.90 -5.86 7.21
CA ARG A 72 27.14 -6.42 6.66
C ARG A 72 28.21 -6.54 7.73
N ARG A 73 28.94 -7.66 7.72
CA ARG A 73 30.15 -7.86 8.54
C ARG A 73 31.21 -8.65 7.76
N PHE A 74 32.47 -8.40 8.09
CA PHE A 74 33.60 -9.12 7.52
C PHE A 74 34.24 -10.03 8.56
N VAL A 75 34.73 -11.19 8.11
CA VAL A 75 35.50 -12.12 8.93
C VAL A 75 36.92 -11.60 9.08
N THR A 76 37.34 -11.31 10.31
CA THR A 76 38.73 -11.01 10.62
C THR A 76 39.53 -12.27 10.95
N GLN A 77 40.86 -12.20 10.91
CA GLN A 77 41.74 -13.33 11.22
C GLN A 77 41.42 -13.98 12.59
N ARG A 78 41.07 -13.17 13.61
CA ARG A 78 40.73 -13.67 14.95
C ARG A 78 39.36 -14.35 15.03
N GLN A 79 38.52 -14.17 14.01
CA GLN A 79 37.17 -14.73 13.96
C GLN A 79 37.08 -15.98 13.09
N VAL A 80 38.14 -16.33 12.34
CA VAL A 80 38.18 -17.58 11.58
C VAL A 80 37.93 -18.77 12.51
N GLY A 81 36.94 -19.60 12.15
CA GLY A 81 36.52 -20.75 12.96
C GLY A 81 35.67 -20.40 14.19
N ARG A 82 35.24 -19.14 14.36
CA ARG A 82 34.39 -18.69 15.47
C ARG A 82 33.04 -18.20 14.97
N SER A 83 32.04 -18.20 15.86
CA SER A 83 30.71 -17.69 15.52
C SER A 83 30.75 -16.19 15.22
N MET A 84 30.03 -15.79 14.17
CA MET A 84 29.76 -14.40 13.86
C MET A 84 28.52 -13.94 14.62
N VAL A 85 28.54 -12.71 15.15
CA VAL A 85 27.45 -12.13 15.93
C VAL A 85 26.97 -10.86 15.26
N PHE A 86 25.67 -10.71 15.14
CA PHE A 86 24.99 -9.52 14.63
C PHE A 86 24.05 -8.99 15.70
N VAL A 87 23.96 -7.65 15.80
CA VAL A 87 23.07 -6.99 16.75
C VAL A 87 22.13 -6.10 15.95
N VAL A 88 20.84 -6.42 15.98
CA VAL A 88 19.77 -5.62 15.39
C VAL A 88 19.09 -4.86 16.53
N ARG A 89 18.92 -3.55 16.38
CA ARG A 89 18.38 -2.68 17.44
C ARG A 89 16.87 -2.53 17.32
N GLU A 90 16.27 -2.08 18.41
CA GLU A 90 14.84 -1.85 18.61
C GLU A 90 14.08 -1.24 17.43
N PRO A 91 14.55 -0.21 16.70
CA PRO A 91 13.76 0.36 15.60
C PRO A 91 13.41 -0.68 14.52
N HIS A 92 14.33 -1.62 14.23
CA HIS A 92 14.08 -2.67 13.23
C HIS A 92 13.18 -3.80 13.76
N ILE A 93 12.98 -3.88 15.07
CA ILE A 93 12.12 -4.86 15.73
C ILE A 93 10.70 -4.29 15.82
N ALA A 94 10.58 -3.02 16.26
CA ALA A 94 9.32 -2.31 16.39
C ALA A 94 8.57 -2.14 15.06
N GLU A 95 9.28 -1.92 13.95
CA GLU A 95 8.71 -1.84 12.59
C GLU A 95 8.00 -3.13 12.14
N LEU A 96 8.21 -4.24 12.83
CA LEU A 96 7.60 -5.53 12.52
C LEU A 96 6.64 -6.00 13.62
N ASP A 97 6.23 -5.12 14.55
CA ASP A 97 5.31 -5.47 15.62
C ASP A 97 3.98 -6.03 15.08
N GLY A 98 3.45 -7.06 15.74
CA GLY A 98 2.29 -7.84 15.29
C GLY A 98 2.49 -8.62 13.98
N GLY A 99 3.72 -8.64 13.46
CA GLY A 99 4.06 -9.15 12.14
C GLY A 99 4.82 -10.48 12.13
N SER A 100 5.69 -10.63 11.13
CA SER A 100 6.56 -11.80 10.95
C SER A 100 7.97 -11.39 10.56
N LEU A 101 8.94 -12.25 10.87
CA LEU A 101 10.35 -12.03 10.60
C LEU A 101 11.00 -13.28 10.02
N GLU A 102 11.69 -13.08 8.91
CA GLU A 102 12.64 -14.02 8.31
C GLU A 102 14.07 -13.51 8.51
N ILE A 103 14.90 -14.34 9.15
CA ILE A 103 16.34 -14.10 9.28
C ILE A 103 17.10 -15.10 8.42
N SER A 104 17.87 -14.59 7.46
CA SER A 104 18.78 -15.41 6.63
C SER A 104 20.09 -14.67 6.39
N TYR A 105 21.08 -15.33 5.80
CA TYR A 105 22.33 -14.68 5.45
C TYR A 105 22.93 -15.27 4.18
N ARG A 106 23.78 -14.48 3.53
CA ARG A 106 24.70 -14.98 2.49
C ARG A 106 26.15 -14.72 2.86
N VAL A 107 27.03 -15.54 2.31
CA VAL A 107 28.49 -15.43 2.47
C VAL A 107 29.14 -15.30 1.11
N THR A 108 30.03 -14.32 0.97
CA THR A 108 30.86 -14.12 -0.22
C THR A 108 32.32 -14.08 0.20
N GLY A 109 33.18 -14.84 -0.47
CA GLY A 109 34.59 -14.93 -0.10
C GLY A 109 35.43 -15.43 -1.27
N LYS A 110 36.71 -15.02 -1.33
CA LYS A 110 37.61 -15.40 -2.44
C LYS A 110 37.88 -16.90 -2.50
N GLN A 111 37.85 -17.57 -1.35
CA GLN A 111 38.10 -19.01 -1.25
C GLN A 111 36.83 -19.84 -1.46
N LEU A 112 35.65 -19.21 -1.46
CA LEU A 112 34.39 -19.92 -1.64
C LEU A 112 34.13 -20.20 -3.12
N PRO A 113 33.60 -21.38 -3.46
CA PRO A 113 33.36 -21.77 -4.86
C PRO A 113 32.23 -20.97 -5.52
N ALA A 114 31.33 -20.40 -4.71
CA ALA A 114 30.24 -19.52 -5.12
C ALA A 114 29.71 -18.76 -3.89
N VAL A 115 28.79 -17.82 -4.12
CA VAL A 115 28.01 -17.22 -3.02
C VAL A 115 27.20 -18.32 -2.32
N LEU A 116 27.40 -18.44 -1.01
CA LEU A 116 26.66 -19.40 -0.18
C LEU A 116 25.47 -18.70 0.48
N VAL A 117 24.32 -19.37 0.52
CA VAL A 117 23.08 -18.82 1.11
C VAL A 117 22.57 -19.77 2.18
N SER A 118 22.09 -19.22 3.30
CA SER A 118 21.53 -20.00 4.40
C SER A 118 20.10 -20.46 4.12
N GLN A 119 19.65 -21.44 4.90
CA GLN A 119 18.22 -21.60 5.17
C GLN A 119 17.73 -20.40 5.99
N ALA A 120 16.44 -20.13 5.93
CA ALA A 120 15.78 -19.06 6.67
C ALA A 120 15.36 -19.52 8.08
N LEU A 121 15.52 -18.64 9.06
CA LEU A 121 14.89 -18.75 10.38
C LEU A 121 13.60 -17.91 10.36
N GLN A 122 12.45 -18.57 10.45
CA GLN A 122 11.13 -17.92 10.50
C GLN A 122 10.71 -17.67 11.95
N LEU A 123 10.23 -16.47 12.24
CA LEU A 123 9.87 -15.99 13.57
C LEU A 123 8.61 -15.11 13.49
N GLN A 124 7.90 -14.98 14.60
CA GLN A 124 6.81 -14.03 14.82
C GLN A 124 7.27 -12.92 15.76
N ILE A 125 6.73 -11.71 15.60
CA ILE A 125 7.02 -10.58 16.48
C ILE A 125 5.72 -10.17 17.17
N GLY A 126 5.76 -10.14 18.50
CA GLY A 126 4.61 -9.87 19.35
C GLY A 126 3.50 -10.89 19.21
N ASP A 127 2.29 -10.45 19.54
CA ASP A 127 1.06 -11.20 19.30
C ASP A 127 0.64 -10.98 17.84
N SER A 128 1.24 -11.76 16.93
CA SER A 128 0.80 -11.73 15.53
C SER A 128 -0.67 -12.12 15.48
N ALA A 129 -1.53 -11.24 14.98
CA ALA A 129 -2.96 -11.50 14.95
C ALA A 129 -3.22 -12.84 14.23
N PRO A 130 -3.99 -13.78 14.83
CA PRO A 130 -4.37 -15.02 14.14
C PRO A 130 -5.28 -14.75 12.95
N GLN A 131 -5.83 -13.53 12.86
CA GLN A 131 -6.78 -13.08 11.86
C GLN A 131 -6.06 -12.48 10.66
N LEU A 132 -6.49 -12.89 9.48
CA LEU A 132 -5.95 -12.36 8.23
C LEU A 132 -6.57 -10.99 7.95
N LEU A 133 -5.79 -10.09 7.34
CA LEU A 133 -6.29 -8.78 6.92
C LEU A 133 -7.42 -8.94 5.89
N PRO A 134 -8.37 -7.99 5.82
CA PRO A 134 -9.35 -7.99 4.74
C PRO A 134 -8.64 -7.83 3.39
N LEU A 135 -9.28 -8.36 2.35
CA LEU A 135 -8.89 -8.09 0.98
C LEU A 135 -9.12 -6.61 0.62
N ILE A 136 -8.44 -6.17 -0.43
CA ILE A 136 -8.59 -4.84 -1.02
C ILE A 136 -9.41 -5.02 -2.30
N ALA A 137 -10.50 -4.27 -2.45
CA ALA A 137 -11.19 -4.15 -3.73
C ALA A 137 -10.55 -2.99 -4.52
N ASN A 138 -9.83 -3.31 -5.60
CA ASN A 138 -8.94 -2.35 -6.24
C ASN A 138 -9.68 -1.19 -6.92
N ASP A 139 -10.85 -1.47 -7.50
CA ASP A 139 -11.66 -0.49 -8.24
C ASP A 139 -12.83 0.07 -7.40
N ALA A 140 -12.86 -0.26 -6.10
CA ALA A 140 -13.89 0.28 -5.21
C ALA A 140 -13.55 1.72 -4.81
N VAL A 141 -14.49 2.63 -5.02
CA VAL A 141 -14.39 4.05 -4.65
C VAL A 141 -15.41 4.35 -3.57
N GLY A 142 -15.00 4.92 -2.44
CA GLY A 142 -15.90 5.22 -1.32
C GLY A 142 -16.66 3.99 -0.78
N GLY A 143 -16.10 2.78 -0.90
CA GLY A 143 -16.76 1.52 -0.54
C GLY A 143 -17.80 1.01 -1.57
N SER A 144 -17.90 1.68 -2.71
CA SER A 144 -18.79 1.35 -3.83
C SER A 144 -18.01 0.77 -4.98
N LEU A 145 -18.53 -0.30 -5.58
CA LEU A 145 -18.01 -0.91 -6.80
C LEU A 145 -19.14 -0.91 -7.82
N ASP A 146 -19.05 -0.08 -8.85
CA ASP A 146 -20.12 0.06 -9.85
C ASP A 146 -19.92 -0.93 -11.00
N PRO A 147 -20.74 -1.99 -11.14
CA PRO A 147 -20.60 -2.93 -12.25
C PRO A 147 -20.78 -2.26 -13.62
N GLY A 148 -21.50 -1.12 -13.70
CA GLY A 148 -21.69 -0.37 -14.94
C GLY A 148 -20.40 0.22 -15.51
N ARG A 149 -19.37 0.42 -14.67
CA ARG A 149 -18.04 0.89 -15.06
C ARG A 149 -17.04 -0.24 -15.28
N LEU A 150 -17.40 -1.46 -14.89
CA LEU A 150 -16.51 -2.62 -14.84
C LEU A 150 -16.95 -3.67 -15.85
N ALA A 151 -17.01 -3.30 -17.12
CA ALA A 151 -17.49 -4.18 -18.19
C ALA A 151 -16.66 -5.48 -18.30
N GLU A 152 -15.36 -5.40 -18.03
CA GLU A 152 -14.46 -6.55 -18.07
C GLU A 152 -14.45 -7.33 -16.74
N GLY A 153 -14.82 -6.70 -15.64
CA GLY A 153 -14.64 -7.23 -14.28
C GLY A 153 -13.73 -6.34 -13.44
N THR A 154 -13.28 -6.87 -12.31
CA THR A 154 -12.42 -6.16 -11.36
C THR A 154 -11.41 -7.11 -10.72
N THR A 155 -10.47 -6.55 -9.97
CA THR A 155 -9.47 -7.30 -9.21
C THR A 155 -9.63 -7.06 -7.72
N VAL A 156 -9.45 -8.13 -6.93
CA VAL A 156 -9.20 -8.03 -5.50
C VAL A 156 -7.77 -8.44 -5.15
N THR A 157 -7.19 -7.72 -4.19
CA THR A 157 -5.83 -7.97 -3.73
C THR A 157 -5.82 -8.52 -2.32
N VAL A 158 -5.10 -9.62 -2.12
CA VAL A 158 -4.75 -10.14 -0.79
C VAL A 158 -3.31 -9.78 -0.49
N ARG A 159 -3.10 -9.07 0.63
CA ARG A 159 -1.74 -8.75 1.11
C ARG A 159 -1.02 -10.02 1.55
N PRO A 160 0.33 -10.07 1.46
CA PRO A 160 1.06 -11.17 2.06
C PRO A 160 0.79 -11.22 3.56
N TYR A 161 0.76 -12.42 4.12
CA TYR A 161 0.38 -12.64 5.51
C TYR A 161 1.46 -13.43 6.26
N SER A 162 1.49 -13.28 7.58
CA SER A 162 2.45 -13.97 8.45
C SER A 162 2.43 -15.48 8.22
N ASN A 163 3.62 -16.09 8.11
CA ASN A 163 3.80 -17.49 7.80
C ASN A 163 3.19 -17.95 6.47
N MET A 164 2.98 -17.07 5.48
CA MET A 164 2.64 -17.49 4.11
C MET A 164 3.66 -18.49 3.58
N ALA A 165 3.20 -19.60 3.01
CA ALA A 165 4.09 -20.62 2.46
C ALA A 165 3.49 -21.31 1.24
N ALA A 166 4.37 -21.90 0.44
CA ALA A 166 3.98 -22.76 -0.66
C ALA A 166 3.12 -23.93 -0.13
N GLY A 167 2.04 -24.26 -0.85
CA GLY A 167 1.04 -25.25 -0.46
C GLY A 167 -0.06 -24.72 0.45
N ASP A 168 -0.05 -23.43 0.81
CA ASP A 168 -1.26 -22.79 1.34
C ASP A 168 -2.36 -22.80 0.29
N ARG A 169 -3.59 -23.04 0.71
CA ARG A 169 -4.77 -22.94 -0.15
C ARG A 169 -5.61 -21.76 0.28
N LEU A 170 -5.62 -20.72 -0.54
CA LEU A 170 -6.46 -19.53 -0.36
C LEU A 170 -7.81 -19.78 -1.02
N ILE A 171 -8.90 -19.56 -0.27
CA ILE A 171 -10.27 -19.73 -0.74
C ILE A 171 -10.97 -18.38 -0.59
N LEU A 172 -11.23 -17.70 -1.70
CA LEU A 172 -12.02 -16.49 -1.77
C LEU A 172 -13.51 -16.86 -1.77
N LEU A 173 -14.30 -16.13 -0.99
CA LEU A 173 -15.72 -16.36 -0.78
C LEU A 173 -16.47 -15.06 -0.96
N ALA A 174 -17.47 -15.07 -1.84
CA ALA A 174 -18.45 -14.01 -1.95
C ALA A 174 -19.79 -14.46 -1.37
N THR A 175 -20.37 -13.63 -0.51
CA THR A 175 -21.66 -13.89 0.09
C THR A 175 -22.57 -12.68 0.00
N LEU A 176 -23.86 -12.93 -0.12
CA LEU A 176 -24.92 -11.94 -0.07
C LEU A 176 -25.89 -12.36 1.04
N ASP A 177 -26.10 -11.49 2.02
CA ASP A 177 -26.89 -11.81 3.23
C ASP A 177 -26.47 -13.13 3.90
N SER A 178 -25.15 -13.35 4.01
CA SER A 178 -24.52 -14.59 4.51
C SER A 178 -24.78 -15.86 3.69
N LYS A 179 -25.44 -15.76 2.52
CA LYS A 179 -25.59 -16.88 1.59
C LYS A 179 -24.41 -16.88 0.60
N PRO A 180 -23.75 -18.03 0.39
CA PRO A 180 -22.66 -18.11 -0.57
C PRO A 180 -23.20 -17.89 -2.00
N LEU A 181 -22.56 -16.99 -2.73
CA LEU A 181 -22.82 -16.77 -4.15
C LEU A 181 -21.86 -17.60 -4.98
N TRP A 182 -20.56 -17.32 -4.82
CA TRP A 182 -19.49 -17.98 -5.54
C TRP A 182 -18.24 -18.07 -4.68
N ARG A 183 -17.27 -18.85 -5.15
CA ARG A 183 -15.97 -19.00 -4.53
C ARG A 183 -14.90 -19.21 -5.59
N ASP A 184 -13.70 -18.76 -5.27
CA ASP A 184 -12.50 -19.04 -6.06
C ASP A 184 -11.39 -19.57 -5.16
N VAL A 185 -10.43 -20.28 -5.74
CA VAL A 185 -9.38 -20.98 -5.01
C VAL A 185 -8.03 -20.77 -5.68
N LEU A 186 -7.07 -20.29 -4.91
CA LEU A 186 -5.69 -20.13 -5.31
C LEU A 186 -4.78 -20.99 -4.43
N ASP A 187 -4.05 -21.92 -5.05
CA ASP A 187 -2.97 -22.65 -4.39
C ASP A 187 -1.69 -21.82 -4.46
N ILE A 188 -1.10 -21.53 -3.30
CA ILE A 188 0.07 -20.66 -3.18
C ILE A 188 1.32 -21.44 -3.56
N GLU A 189 2.03 -20.97 -4.58
CA GLU A 189 3.30 -21.52 -5.02
C GLU A 189 4.50 -20.78 -4.41
N ALA A 190 5.68 -21.40 -4.46
CA ALA A 190 6.89 -20.85 -3.84
C ALA A 190 7.25 -19.43 -4.33
N HIS A 191 6.94 -19.10 -5.59
CA HIS A 191 7.20 -17.77 -6.15
C HIS A 191 6.17 -16.71 -5.73
N ALA A 192 5.02 -17.11 -5.21
CA ALA A 192 3.98 -16.21 -4.73
C ALA A 192 4.17 -15.85 -3.25
N VAL A 193 4.95 -16.64 -2.51
CA VAL A 193 5.22 -16.42 -1.08
C VAL A 193 5.83 -15.03 -0.85
N GLY A 194 5.20 -14.29 0.07
CA GLY A 194 5.59 -12.93 0.40
C GLY A 194 5.12 -11.88 -0.61
N ASN A 195 4.48 -12.25 -1.72
CA ASN A 195 3.95 -11.27 -2.67
C ASN A 195 2.46 -11.02 -2.44
N ARG A 196 1.98 -9.84 -2.88
CA ARG A 196 0.55 -9.59 -3.01
C ARG A 196 -0.06 -10.56 -4.02
N LEU A 197 -1.22 -11.10 -3.68
CA LEU A 197 -1.97 -12.01 -4.53
C LEU A 197 -3.12 -11.25 -5.17
N SER A 198 -3.27 -11.41 -6.48
CA SER A 198 -4.34 -10.80 -7.26
C SER A 198 -5.31 -11.90 -7.70
N LEU A 199 -6.60 -11.69 -7.45
CA LEU A 199 -7.68 -12.55 -7.94
C LEU A 199 -8.63 -11.72 -8.79
N TRP A 200 -8.96 -12.24 -9.96
CA TRP A 200 -9.92 -11.61 -10.88
C TRP A 200 -11.35 -11.98 -10.48
N ILE A 201 -12.26 -11.02 -10.61
CA ILE A 201 -13.70 -11.21 -10.44
C ILE A 201 -14.36 -10.75 -11.74
N ASP A 202 -15.02 -11.68 -12.42
CA ASP A 202 -15.69 -11.39 -13.68
C ASP A 202 -16.89 -10.46 -13.48
N HIS A 203 -17.18 -9.63 -14.49
CA HIS A 203 -18.36 -8.76 -14.48
C HIS A 203 -19.66 -9.53 -14.18
N ALA A 204 -19.80 -10.75 -14.70
CA ALA A 204 -20.96 -11.61 -14.49
C ALA A 204 -21.18 -12.03 -13.03
N ASP A 205 -20.14 -11.98 -12.19
CA ASP A 205 -20.19 -12.35 -10.78
C ASP A 205 -20.59 -11.18 -9.86
N ILE A 206 -20.66 -9.95 -10.40
CA ILE A 206 -21.05 -8.74 -9.66
C ILE A 206 -22.28 -8.06 -10.25
N ALA A 207 -22.44 -8.00 -11.58
CA ALA A 207 -23.48 -7.23 -12.24
C ALA A 207 -24.92 -7.66 -11.90
N PRO A 208 -25.24 -8.96 -11.73
CA PRO A 208 -26.59 -9.38 -11.32
C PRO A 208 -27.01 -8.89 -9.93
N TYR A 209 -26.06 -8.44 -9.12
CA TYR A 209 -26.26 -8.06 -7.72
C TYR A 209 -26.18 -6.55 -7.49
N SER A 210 -26.27 -5.73 -8.55
CA SER A 210 -26.38 -4.27 -8.43
C SER A 210 -27.54 -3.86 -7.49
N GLY A 211 -27.29 -2.89 -6.63
CA GLY A 211 -28.21 -2.45 -5.57
C GLY A 211 -28.12 -3.25 -4.27
N HIS A 212 -27.10 -4.11 -4.11
CA HIS A 212 -26.88 -4.89 -2.90
C HIS A 212 -25.46 -4.72 -2.34
N SER A 213 -25.28 -5.04 -1.05
CA SER A 213 -23.96 -5.12 -0.42
C SER A 213 -23.40 -6.54 -0.51
N LEU A 214 -22.33 -6.71 -1.28
CA LEU A 214 -21.58 -7.94 -1.40
C LEU A 214 -20.54 -8.05 -0.27
N THR A 215 -20.48 -9.19 0.41
CA THR A 215 -19.44 -9.46 1.39
C THR A 215 -18.39 -10.39 0.80
N LEU A 216 -17.18 -9.88 0.63
CA LEU A 216 -16.02 -10.62 0.16
C LEU A 216 -15.13 -11.00 1.36
N SER A 217 -14.70 -12.25 1.45
CA SER A 217 -13.78 -12.71 2.51
C SER A 217 -12.92 -13.85 1.99
N TYR A 218 -11.83 -14.18 2.67
CA TYR A 218 -11.03 -15.34 2.31
C TYR A 218 -10.59 -16.17 3.51
N VAL A 219 -10.22 -17.41 3.20
CA VAL A 219 -9.68 -18.38 4.14
C VAL A 219 -8.38 -18.94 3.61
N VAL A 220 -7.38 -19.06 4.49
CA VAL A 220 -6.14 -19.78 4.17
C VAL A 220 -6.13 -21.10 4.92
N ARG A 221 -6.01 -22.20 4.18
CA ARG A 221 -5.90 -23.55 4.73
C ARG A 221 -4.52 -24.15 4.51
N ARG A 222 -3.95 -24.69 5.58
CA ARG A 222 -2.73 -25.52 5.56
C ARG A 222 -2.97 -26.79 6.37
N GLY A 223 -3.18 -27.92 5.69
CA GLY A 223 -3.58 -29.16 6.34
C GLY A 223 -4.88 -28.98 7.15
N HIS A 224 -4.79 -29.14 8.48
CA HIS A 224 -5.90 -28.91 9.41
C HIS A 224 -5.98 -27.48 9.96
N SER A 225 -4.95 -26.64 9.72
CA SER A 225 -4.97 -25.24 10.12
C SER A 225 -5.83 -24.43 9.15
N VAL A 226 -6.72 -23.61 9.70
CA VAL A 226 -7.63 -22.74 8.96
C VAL A 226 -7.58 -21.36 9.60
N ARG A 227 -7.18 -20.35 8.81
CA ARG A 227 -7.20 -18.94 9.21
C ARG A 227 -8.21 -18.20 8.36
N ARG A 228 -8.96 -17.28 8.97
CA ARG A 228 -10.02 -16.50 8.30
C ARG A 228 -9.63 -15.05 8.28
N ALA A 229 -9.95 -14.38 7.18
CA ALA A 229 -9.84 -12.94 7.07
C ALA A 229 -11.05 -12.24 7.67
N GLU A 230 -10.87 -10.98 8.05
CA GLU A 230 -11.99 -10.07 8.21
C GLU A 230 -12.75 -9.90 6.88
N PRO A 231 -14.09 -9.85 6.92
CA PRO A 231 -14.88 -9.63 5.71
C PRO A 231 -14.77 -8.17 5.24
N LEU A 232 -14.66 -7.98 3.93
CA LEU A 232 -14.85 -6.71 3.26
C LEU A 232 -16.30 -6.61 2.77
N SER A 233 -17.03 -5.57 3.18
CA SER A 233 -18.34 -5.24 2.63
C SER A 233 -18.20 -4.19 1.54
N VAL A 234 -18.77 -4.46 0.36
CA VAL A 234 -18.73 -3.57 -0.81
C VAL A 234 -20.15 -3.34 -1.31
N TRP A 235 -20.54 -2.10 -1.49
CA TRP A 235 -21.80 -1.76 -2.15
C TRP A 235 -21.66 -1.92 -3.67
N LEU A 236 -22.55 -2.69 -4.30
CA LEU A 236 -22.55 -2.89 -5.75
C LEU A 236 -23.47 -1.86 -6.41
N GLY A 237 -22.90 -0.83 -7.02
CA GLY A 237 -23.66 0.21 -7.71
C GLY A 237 -22.88 1.52 -7.81
N PRO A 238 -23.50 2.55 -8.42
CA PRO A 238 -22.88 3.87 -8.51
C PRO A 238 -22.75 4.48 -7.11
N LEU A 239 -21.61 5.12 -6.87
CA LEU A 239 -21.39 5.90 -5.66
C LEU A 239 -22.25 7.17 -5.73
N VAL A 240 -23.14 7.36 -4.75
CA VAL A 240 -24.00 8.54 -4.70
C VAL A 240 -23.37 9.58 -3.77
N ARG A 241 -22.97 10.72 -4.34
CA ARG A 241 -22.42 11.87 -3.61
C ARG A 241 -23.45 13.01 -3.53
N PRO A 242 -23.48 13.80 -2.44
CA PRO A 242 -24.32 14.98 -2.37
C PRO A 242 -23.93 16.02 -3.42
N PRO A 243 -24.83 16.95 -3.79
CA PRO A 243 -24.50 18.06 -4.66
C PRO A 243 -23.43 18.96 -4.02
N LEU A 244 -22.56 19.53 -4.85
CA LEU A 244 -21.47 20.38 -4.41
C LEU A 244 -21.94 21.81 -4.11
N GLU A 245 -21.61 22.31 -2.92
CA GLU A 245 -21.87 23.70 -2.53
C GLU A 245 -20.99 24.67 -3.31
N ALA A 246 -21.43 25.93 -3.43
CA ALA A 246 -20.68 26.98 -4.10
C ALA A 246 -19.34 27.26 -3.37
N PRO A 247 -18.29 27.67 -4.08
CA PRO A 247 -17.05 28.06 -3.43
C PRO A 247 -17.26 29.32 -2.58
N ARG A 248 -16.45 29.47 -1.52
CA ARG A 248 -16.46 30.66 -0.67
C ARG A 248 -15.34 31.60 -1.06
N ILE A 249 -15.63 32.89 -1.08
CA ILE A 249 -14.64 33.94 -1.29
C ILE A 249 -14.67 34.84 -0.04
N PRO A 250 -13.72 34.66 0.90
CA PRO A 250 -13.73 35.38 2.17
C PRO A 250 -13.68 36.91 2.04
N GLU A 251 -13.12 37.42 0.94
CA GLU A 251 -12.98 38.84 0.68
C GLU A 251 -14.28 39.51 0.18
N LEU A 252 -15.36 38.75 -0.02
CA LEU A 252 -16.66 39.33 -0.39
C LEU A 252 -17.30 40.08 0.77
N ILE A 253 -17.89 41.22 0.44
CA ILE A 253 -18.77 41.99 1.31
C ILE A 253 -20.18 41.78 0.74
N GLU A 254 -20.99 40.96 1.41
CA GLU A 254 -22.26 40.46 0.87
C GLU A 254 -22.06 39.70 -0.46
N ASP A 255 -22.34 40.32 -1.60
CA ASP A 255 -22.25 39.75 -2.95
C ASP A 255 -21.23 40.46 -3.86
N TRP A 256 -20.48 41.44 -3.33
CA TRP A 256 -19.55 42.24 -4.12
C TRP A 256 -18.12 42.21 -3.59
N LEU A 257 -17.16 42.41 -4.50
CA LEU A 257 -15.73 42.42 -4.26
C LEU A 257 -15.16 43.81 -4.53
N ASP A 258 -14.53 44.41 -3.52
CA ASP A 258 -13.77 45.66 -3.68
C ASP A 258 -12.40 45.39 -4.28
N VAL A 259 -12.20 45.70 -5.56
CA VAL A 259 -10.91 45.43 -6.24
C VAL A 259 -9.77 46.33 -5.78
N GLU A 260 -10.07 47.48 -5.18
CA GLU A 260 -9.05 48.40 -4.67
C GLU A 260 -8.60 48.02 -3.26
N GLY A 261 -9.45 47.30 -2.52
CA GLY A 261 -9.15 46.76 -1.20
C GLY A 261 -8.35 45.45 -1.21
N LEU A 262 -8.17 44.80 -2.37
CA LEU A 262 -7.47 43.52 -2.46
C LEU A 262 -5.97 43.65 -2.17
N GLN A 263 -5.45 42.79 -1.29
CA GLN A 263 -4.01 42.65 -1.04
C GLN A 263 -3.34 41.76 -2.10
N GLY A 264 -3.45 42.16 -3.36
CA GLY A 264 -2.80 41.50 -4.51
C GLY A 264 -3.56 40.31 -5.12
N ALA A 265 -4.48 39.67 -4.39
CA ALA A 265 -5.34 38.61 -4.90
C ALA A 265 -6.61 38.43 -4.04
N ALA A 266 -7.60 37.71 -4.57
CA ALA A 266 -8.72 37.18 -3.80
C ALA A 266 -8.59 35.66 -3.64
N THR A 267 -9.07 35.15 -2.51
CA THR A 267 -8.97 33.74 -2.14
C THR A 267 -10.28 33.04 -2.45
N VAL A 268 -10.21 31.88 -3.10
CA VAL A 268 -11.37 31.01 -3.33
C VAL A 268 -11.16 29.71 -2.56
N VAL A 269 -12.05 29.44 -1.62
CA VAL A 269 -11.98 28.29 -0.70
C VAL A 269 -13.08 27.30 -1.04
N ILE A 270 -12.70 26.04 -1.18
CA ILE A 270 -13.58 24.89 -1.38
C ILE A 270 -13.34 23.92 -0.22
N ASP A 271 -14.38 23.55 0.52
CA ASP A 271 -14.29 22.66 1.67
C ASP A 271 -15.53 21.76 1.79
N GLY A 272 -15.49 20.76 2.68
CA GLY A 272 -16.62 19.85 2.91
C GLY A 272 -16.94 18.91 1.74
N VAL A 273 -16.12 18.89 0.69
CA VAL A 273 -16.35 18.14 -0.56
C VAL A 273 -16.00 16.64 -0.43
N GLY A 274 -15.27 16.26 0.61
CA GLY A 274 -14.78 14.89 0.81
C GLY A 274 -13.85 14.45 -0.32
N LEU A 275 -12.81 15.26 -0.59
CA LEU A 275 -11.87 15.01 -1.68
C LEU A 275 -10.90 13.88 -1.35
N GLU A 276 -10.66 13.00 -2.31
CA GLU A 276 -9.76 11.85 -2.23
C GLU A 276 -8.48 12.10 -3.03
N ALA A 277 -7.37 11.45 -2.65
CA ALA A 277 -6.13 11.56 -3.41
C ALA A 277 -6.32 11.01 -4.84
N GLY A 278 -5.79 11.72 -5.84
CA GLY A 278 -5.96 11.44 -7.26
C GLY A 278 -7.15 12.16 -7.92
N GLU A 279 -8.03 12.81 -7.16
CA GLU A 279 -9.08 13.65 -7.74
C GLU A 279 -8.53 14.98 -8.27
N LEU A 280 -9.20 15.56 -9.27
CA LEU A 280 -8.81 16.83 -9.89
C LEU A 280 -9.90 17.89 -9.67
N VAL A 281 -9.52 19.05 -9.13
CA VAL A 281 -10.44 20.18 -8.92
C VAL A 281 -10.13 21.29 -9.91
N TRP A 282 -11.12 21.67 -10.70
CA TRP A 282 -11.08 22.81 -11.63
C TRP A 282 -11.86 23.98 -11.06
N LEU A 283 -11.21 25.11 -10.79
CA LEU A 283 -11.87 26.38 -10.50
C LEU A 283 -12.05 27.18 -11.78
N GLN A 284 -13.26 27.68 -12.02
CA GLN A 284 -13.55 28.54 -13.15
C GLN A 284 -14.21 29.86 -12.69
N CYS A 285 -13.57 30.97 -13.07
CA CYS A 285 -14.10 32.32 -12.93
C CYS A 285 -14.46 32.85 -14.33
N ASN A 286 -15.74 33.13 -14.56
CA ASN A 286 -16.25 33.61 -15.84
C ASN A 286 -16.70 35.06 -15.74
N GLY A 287 -15.85 35.98 -16.18
CA GLY A 287 -16.17 37.40 -16.43
C GLY A 287 -16.23 37.70 -17.93
N SER A 288 -15.68 38.84 -18.35
CA SER A 288 -15.45 39.18 -19.77
C SER A 288 -14.60 38.15 -20.52
N TYR A 289 -13.73 37.44 -19.81
CA TYR A 289 -13.01 36.26 -20.29
C TYR A 289 -12.92 35.22 -19.18
N PRO A 290 -12.85 33.91 -19.53
CA PRO A 290 -12.71 32.86 -18.54
C PRO A 290 -11.29 32.85 -17.93
N TYR A 291 -11.21 32.57 -16.63
CA TYR A 291 -9.98 32.29 -15.92
C TYR A 291 -10.12 30.96 -15.18
N VAL A 292 -9.22 30.03 -15.46
CA VAL A 292 -9.31 28.64 -14.98
C VAL A 292 -8.05 28.29 -14.22
N LEU A 293 -8.22 27.60 -13.10
CA LEU A 293 -7.15 26.99 -12.32
C LEU A 293 -7.50 25.54 -12.06
N GLU A 294 -6.50 24.68 -11.97
CA GLU A 294 -6.67 23.26 -11.63
C GLU A 294 -5.80 22.90 -10.42
N ARG A 295 -6.20 21.87 -9.68
CA ARG A 295 -5.35 21.25 -8.67
C ARG A 295 -5.71 19.79 -8.47
N GLU A 296 -4.69 18.94 -8.60
CA GLU A 296 -4.74 17.54 -8.21
C GLU A 296 -4.65 17.41 -6.69
N ILE A 297 -5.45 16.52 -6.14
CA ILE A 297 -5.47 16.20 -4.71
C ILE A 297 -4.45 15.10 -4.45
N THR A 298 -3.52 15.38 -3.53
CA THR A 298 -2.50 14.42 -3.09
C THR A 298 -2.90 13.76 -1.79
N GLU A 299 -2.23 12.68 -1.39
CA GLU A 299 -2.45 12.06 -0.06
C GLU A 299 -2.31 13.06 1.09
N ALA A 300 -1.40 14.03 0.98
CA ALA A 300 -1.18 15.06 1.99
C ALA A 300 -2.29 16.13 2.05
N THR A 301 -3.09 16.26 0.98
CA THR A 301 -4.14 17.28 0.86
C THR A 301 -5.55 16.69 0.78
N ALA A 302 -5.68 15.37 0.72
CA ALA A 302 -6.95 14.66 0.78
C ALA A 302 -7.73 15.03 2.06
N GLY A 303 -9.03 15.25 1.90
CA GLY A 303 -9.93 15.72 2.98
C GLY A 303 -9.69 17.15 3.48
N GLN A 304 -8.64 17.85 3.03
CA GLN A 304 -8.37 19.23 3.43
C GLN A 304 -9.09 20.24 2.51
N PRO A 305 -9.34 21.48 2.97
CA PRO A 305 -9.83 22.54 2.12
C PRO A 305 -8.88 22.87 0.96
N VAL A 306 -9.45 23.10 -0.22
CA VAL A 306 -8.72 23.50 -1.43
C VAL A 306 -8.80 25.01 -1.56
N VAL A 307 -7.64 25.67 -1.58
CA VAL A 307 -7.53 27.14 -1.57
C VAL A 307 -6.85 27.64 -2.84
N PHE A 308 -7.62 28.27 -3.72
CA PHE A 308 -7.10 28.93 -4.92
C PHE A 308 -6.90 30.42 -4.68
N THR A 309 -5.95 31.00 -5.39
CA THR A 309 -5.68 32.44 -5.34
C THR A 309 -5.86 33.01 -6.74
N VAL A 310 -6.84 33.88 -6.91
CA VAL A 310 -7.11 34.54 -8.19
C VAL A 310 -6.50 35.94 -8.14
N PRO A 311 -5.51 36.25 -9.00
CA PRO A 311 -4.78 37.51 -8.94
C PRO A 311 -5.70 38.74 -9.05
N ALA A 312 -5.36 39.82 -8.32
CA ALA A 312 -6.10 41.08 -8.38
C ALA A 312 -6.14 41.67 -9.80
N THR A 313 -5.14 41.38 -10.63
CA THR A 313 -5.11 41.80 -12.04
C THR A 313 -6.27 41.24 -12.85
N TYR A 314 -6.70 40.00 -12.59
CA TYR A 314 -7.89 39.43 -13.19
C TYR A 314 -9.13 40.20 -12.74
N TRP A 315 -9.31 40.38 -11.42
CA TRP A 315 -10.48 41.08 -10.87
C TRP A 315 -10.58 42.54 -11.32
N GLN A 316 -9.46 43.26 -11.39
CA GLN A 316 -9.42 44.63 -11.91
C GLN A 316 -9.88 44.72 -13.36
N ALA A 317 -9.55 43.74 -14.20
CA ALA A 317 -10.03 43.68 -15.59
C ALA A 317 -11.55 43.45 -15.70
N GLN A 318 -12.18 42.94 -14.63
CA GLN A 318 -13.63 42.72 -14.55
C GLN A 318 -14.38 43.86 -13.82
N ARG A 319 -13.75 45.02 -13.63
CA ARG A 319 -14.36 46.16 -12.92
C ARG A 319 -15.73 46.53 -13.49
N GLU A 320 -16.71 46.75 -12.60
CA GLU A 320 -18.11 47.05 -12.92
C GLU A 320 -18.87 45.91 -13.63
N GLN A 321 -18.31 44.70 -13.62
CA GLN A 321 -18.94 43.51 -14.18
C GLN A 321 -19.27 42.49 -13.08
N SER A 322 -20.12 41.53 -13.44
CA SER A 322 -20.38 40.36 -12.61
C SER A 322 -19.52 39.19 -13.07
N VAL A 323 -18.85 38.51 -12.14
CA VAL A 323 -18.07 37.30 -12.41
C VAL A 323 -18.78 36.11 -11.79
N ARG A 324 -19.08 35.09 -12.60
CA ARG A 324 -19.61 33.82 -12.11
C ARG A 324 -18.46 32.91 -11.72
N VAL A 325 -18.41 32.43 -10.49
CA VAL A 325 -17.37 31.55 -9.98
C VAL A 325 -17.99 30.22 -9.57
N PHE A 326 -17.42 29.12 -10.04
CA PHE A 326 -17.81 27.76 -9.67
C PHE A 326 -16.60 26.84 -9.81
N TYR A 327 -16.71 25.62 -9.29
CA TYR A 327 -15.71 24.59 -9.49
C TYR A 327 -16.32 23.28 -9.98
N GLN A 328 -15.47 22.45 -10.57
CA GLN A 328 -15.79 21.08 -10.95
C GLN A 328 -14.79 20.15 -10.29
N VAL A 329 -15.24 18.94 -9.96
CA VAL A 329 -14.40 17.87 -9.43
C VAL A 329 -14.51 16.69 -10.37
N GLU A 330 -13.37 16.25 -10.90
CA GLU A 330 -13.23 14.95 -11.55
C GLU A 330 -12.96 13.92 -10.46
N ARG A 331 -13.94 13.04 -10.26
CA ARG A 331 -13.93 12.04 -9.21
C ARG A 331 -13.24 10.76 -9.69
N LEU A 332 -12.77 9.95 -8.73
CA LEU A 332 -12.20 8.63 -9.01
C LEU A 332 -13.22 7.64 -9.59
N ASP A 333 -14.51 7.95 -9.45
CA ASP A 333 -15.60 7.17 -10.03
C ASP A 333 -16.00 7.58 -11.45
N GLU A 334 -15.15 8.36 -12.14
CA GLU A 334 -15.36 8.94 -13.48
C GLU A 334 -16.57 9.90 -13.55
N VAL A 335 -17.15 10.26 -12.41
CA VAL A 335 -18.19 11.27 -12.33
C VAL A 335 -17.55 12.65 -12.29
N HIS A 336 -18.08 13.56 -13.12
CA HIS A 336 -17.78 14.98 -13.02
C HIS A 336 -18.87 15.67 -12.21
N GLN A 337 -18.54 16.14 -11.01
CA GLN A 337 -19.47 16.94 -10.21
C GLN A 337 -19.20 18.43 -10.43
N ARG A 338 -20.25 19.23 -10.58
CA ARG A 338 -20.17 20.68 -10.68
C ARG A 338 -20.80 21.33 -9.47
N SER A 339 -20.15 22.35 -8.92
CA SER A 339 -20.69 23.15 -7.82
C SER A 339 -21.84 24.04 -8.25
N ALA A 340 -22.59 24.51 -7.24
CA ALA A 340 -23.38 25.73 -7.39
C ALA A 340 -22.47 26.93 -7.73
N ASP A 341 -23.06 27.94 -8.35
CA ASP A 341 -22.38 29.17 -8.76
C ASP A 341 -22.47 30.21 -7.64
N ILE A 342 -21.40 30.99 -7.46
CA ILE A 342 -21.48 32.29 -6.80
C ILE A 342 -21.31 33.40 -7.85
N THR A 343 -22.17 34.41 -7.80
CA THR A 343 -22.04 35.60 -8.66
C THR A 343 -21.40 36.71 -7.85
N VAL A 344 -20.24 37.19 -8.29
CA VAL A 344 -19.47 38.24 -7.63
C VAL A 344 -19.64 39.54 -8.41
N GLN A 345 -20.16 40.58 -7.76
CA GLN A 345 -20.20 41.93 -8.32
C GLN A 345 -18.85 42.63 -8.10
N VAL A 346 -18.13 42.96 -9.15
CA VAL A 346 -16.80 43.54 -9.04
C VAL A 346 -16.91 45.06 -9.04
N ARG A 347 -16.51 45.72 -7.95
CA ARG A 347 -16.65 47.17 -7.78
C ARG A 347 -15.32 47.83 -7.44
N ALA A 348 -15.15 49.05 -7.92
CA ALA A 348 -14.19 49.98 -7.34
C ALA A 348 -14.87 50.70 -6.16
N ARG A 349 -14.14 50.98 -5.10
CA ARG A 349 -14.66 51.79 -4.00
C ARG A 349 -15.16 53.14 -4.53
N ALA A 350 -16.37 53.52 -4.15
CA ALA A 350 -16.94 54.84 -4.45
C ALA A 350 -16.24 55.94 -3.64
#